data_AF-A0A1H0DQV5-F1
#
_entry.id   AF-A0A1H0DQV5-F1
#
_cell.length_a   1.000
_cell.length_b   1.000
_cell.length_c   1.000
_cell.angle_alpha   90.00
_cell.angle_beta   90.00
_cell.angle_gamma   90.00
#
_symmetry.space_group_name_H-M   'P 1'
#
loop_
_entity.id
_entity.type
_entity.pdbx_description
1 polymer ?
#
loop_
_entity_poly.entity_id
_entity_poly.type
_entity_poly.pdbx_seq_one_letter_code
_entity_poly.pdbx_strand_id
1 'polypeptide(L)'
;MIIKSRKLYITLICAVTLLGLIMLLLVQAGNIYPGAVSYEENEEIVTVDRGAWNTETFEINRAELDQSELILVNVGLTQIDQMDRAAGSSVLLLFIAAGVSLYVARVEASSPLKIAGLVATYGIALFIGVYVFVSYAEMLSVVGTTLDQMQQLS
;
A
#
# COMPACT_ATOMS: atom_id res chain seq x y z
N MET A 1 2.75 12.69 30.13
CA MET A 1 3.33 14.04 30.04
C MET A 1 3.07 14.56 28.64
N ILE A 2 2.02 15.36 28.47
CA ILE A 2 1.49 15.76 27.15
C ILE A 2 2.20 17.05 26.72
N ILE A 3 2.68 17.07 25.47
CA ILE A 3 3.42 18.14 24.82
C ILE A 3 2.79 19.52 25.12
N LYS A 4 3.55 20.42 25.77
CA LYS A 4 3.09 21.74 26.27
C LYS A 4 2.73 22.76 25.18
N SER A 5 3.07 22.50 23.92
CA SER A 5 2.96 23.48 22.83
C SER A 5 1.88 23.05 21.83
N ARG A 6 0.74 23.75 21.85
CA ARG A 6 -0.34 23.60 20.85
C ARG A 6 0.18 23.76 19.41
N LYS A 7 1.19 24.63 19.21
CA LYS A 7 1.84 24.81 17.91
C LYS A 7 2.58 23.55 17.47
N LEU A 8 3.34 22.92 18.37
CA LEU A 8 4.14 21.73 18.07
C LEU A 8 3.25 20.53 17.71
N TYR A 9 2.11 20.40 18.38
CA TYR A 9 1.08 19.40 18.06
C TYR A 9 0.51 19.57 16.65
N ILE A 10 0.11 20.79 16.30
CA ILE A 10 -0.43 21.09 14.96
C ILE A 10 0.62 20.85 13.89
N THR A 11 1.88 21.24 14.12
CA THR A 11 2.98 21.03 13.17
C THR A 11 3.25 19.54 12.95
N LEU A 12 3.32 18.74 14.01
CA LEU A 12 3.52 17.28 13.91
C LEU A 12 2.41 16.62 13.13
N ILE A 13 1.16 17.02 13.39
CA ILE A 13 0.02 16.45 12.70
C ILE A 13 -0.01 16.85 11.22
N CYS A 14 0.22 18.12 10.91
CA CYS A 14 0.34 18.58 9.52
C CYS A 14 1.46 17.84 8.79
N ALA A 15 2.61 17.63 9.44
CA ALA A 15 3.72 16.87 8.86
C ALA A 15 3.32 15.43 8.55
N VAL A 16 2.68 14.72 9.48
CA VAL A 16 2.22 13.33 9.27
C VAL A 16 1.18 13.25 8.15
N THR A 17 0.28 14.23 8.07
CA THR A 17 -0.78 14.24 7.05
C THR A 17 -0.21 14.55 5.67
N LEU A 18 0.73 15.50 5.58
CA LEU A 18 1.45 15.78 4.34
C LEU A 18 2.24 14.56 3.86
N LEU A 19 2.90 13.86 4.78
CA LEU A 19 3.67 12.65 4.48
C LEU A 19 2.75 11.51 4.00
N GLY A 20 1.58 11.34 4.63
CA GLY A 20 0.54 10.42 4.17
C GLY A 20 0.00 10.78 2.79
N LEU A 21 -0.17 12.08 2.49
CA LEU A 21 -0.62 12.57 1.19
C LEU A 21 0.43 12.37 0.08
N ILE A 22 1.71 12.56 0.40
CA ILE A 22 2.84 12.24 -0.48
C ILE A 22 2.88 10.74 -0.76
N MET A 23 2.73 9.88 0.25
CA MET A 23 2.65 8.43 0.05
C MET A 23 1.43 8.04 -0.80
N LEU A 24 0.28 8.69 -0.60
CA LEU A 24 -0.91 8.53 -1.44
C LEU A 24 -0.63 8.83 -2.91
N LEU A 25 0.04 9.94 -3.18
CA LEU A 25 0.41 10.33 -4.55
C LEU A 25 1.41 9.36 -5.17
N LEU A 26 2.43 8.93 -4.42
CA LEU A 26 3.41 7.97 -4.91
C LEU A 26 2.77 6.63 -5.27
N VAL A 27 1.87 6.12 -4.41
CA VAL A 27 1.22 4.82 -4.62
C VAL A 27 0.12 4.90 -5.68
N GLN A 28 -0.81 5.86 -5.61
CA GLN A 28 -1.95 5.91 -6.54
C GLN A 28 -1.63 6.55 -7.90
N ALA A 29 -0.76 7.57 -7.94
CA ALA A 29 -0.47 8.28 -9.19
C ALA A 29 0.84 7.81 -9.83
N GLY A 30 1.79 7.33 -9.03
CA GLY A 30 3.09 6.85 -9.52
C GLY A 30 3.21 5.34 -9.66
N ASN A 31 2.34 4.54 -9.02
CA ASN A 31 2.60 3.12 -8.76
C ASN A 31 4.00 2.89 -8.13
N ILE A 32 4.51 3.88 -7.38
CA ILE A 32 5.84 3.86 -6.77
C ILE A 32 5.69 3.38 -5.33
N TYR A 33 5.97 2.10 -5.12
CA TYR A 33 6.00 1.50 -3.78
C TYR A 33 6.94 0.28 -3.74
N PRO A 34 7.45 -0.11 -2.55
CA PRO A 34 8.29 -1.30 -2.43
C PRO A 34 7.56 -2.54 -2.96
N GLY A 35 8.11 -3.22 -3.97
CA GLY A 35 7.43 -4.33 -4.64
C GLY A 35 6.27 -3.92 -5.55
N ALA A 36 6.29 -2.69 -6.07
CA ALA A 36 5.49 -2.33 -7.22
C ALA A 36 5.80 -3.27 -8.39
N VAL A 37 4.72 -3.68 -9.06
CA VAL A 37 4.78 -4.56 -10.21
C VAL A 37 3.77 -4.02 -11.22
N SER A 38 4.23 -3.72 -12.42
CA SER A 38 3.35 -3.44 -13.55
C SER A 38 3.55 -4.48 -14.62
N TYR A 39 2.51 -4.76 -15.40
CA TYR A 39 2.62 -5.63 -16.54
C TYR A 39 1.96 -5.00 -17.76
N GLU A 40 2.51 -5.29 -18.93
CA GLU A 40 1.95 -4.95 -20.23
C GLU A 40 1.72 -6.25 -21.00
N GLU A 41 0.48 -6.47 -21.45
CA GLU A 41 0.07 -7.68 -22.14
C GLU A 41 -0.20 -7.36 -23.62
N ASN A 42 0.61 -7.94 -24.50
CA ASN A 42 0.31 -8.06 -25.93
C ASN A 42 -0.21 -9.48 -26.25
N GLU A 43 -0.74 -9.70 -27.46
CA GLU A 43 -1.37 -10.98 -27.85
C GLU A 43 -0.45 -12.21 -27.65
N GLU A 44 0.87 -12.04 -27.70
CA GLU A 44 1.86 -13.13 -27.58
C GLU A 44 2.87 -12.95 -26.43
N ILE A 45 3.10 -11.72 -25.95
CA ILE A 45 4.16 -11.41 -24.99
C ILE A 45 3.58 -10.69 -23.77
N VAL A 46 3.97 -11.13 -22.58
CA VAL A 46 3.71 -10.42 -21.32
C VAL A 46 5.03 -9.82 -20.82
N THR A 47 5.10 -8.50 -20.76
CA THR A 47 6.23 -7.79 -20.15
C THR A 47 5.87 -7.46 -18.71
N VAL A 48 6.72 -7.85 -17.77
CA VAL A 48 6.53 -7.57 -16.34
C VAL A 48 7.68 -6.70 -15.85
N ASP A 49 7.33 -5.55 -15.30
CA ASP A 49 8.24 -4.60 -14.67
C ASP A 49 8.13 -4.75 -13.15
N ARG A 50 9.27 -4.96 -12.48
CA ARG A 50 9.39 -5.13 -11.04
C ARG A 50 10.24 -4.04 -10.41
N GLY A 51 9.80 -3.60 -9.24
CA GLY A 51 10.53 -2.69 -8.36
C GLY A 51 9.88 -1.31 -8.29
N ALA A 52 10.19 -0.57 -7.22
CA ALA A 52 9.59 0.75 -6.96
C ALA A 52 9.84 1.79 -8.08
N TRP A 53 10.76 1.50 -9.01
CA TRP A 53 11.12 2.34 -10.15
C TRP A 53 11.21 1.53 -11.46
N ASN A 54 10.52 0.39 -11.56
CA ASN A 54 10.54 -0.51 -12.72
C ASN A 54 11.97 -0.86 -13.18
N THR A 55 12.81 -1.25 -12.23
CA THR A 55 14.25 -1.48 -12.46
C THR A 55 14.56 -2.85 -13.04
N GLU A 56 13.64 -3.81 -12.90
CA GLU A 56 13.80 -5.18 -13.41
C GLU A 56 12.64 -5.49 -14.37
N THR A 57 12.95 -5.72 -15.64
CA THR A 57 11.96 -6.02 -16.68
C THR A 57 12.21 -7.41 -17.24
N PHE A 58 11.19 -8.25 -17.31
CA PHE A 58 11.28 -9.56 -17.96
C PHE A 58 10.10 -9.80 -18.89
N GLU A 59 10.35 -10.53 -19.97
CA GLU A 59 9.37 -10.81 -21.02
C GLU A 59 9.04 -12.30 -21.04
N ILE A 60 7.76 -12.64 -21.09
CA ILE A 60 7.28 -14.02 -21.14
C ILE A 60 6.56 -14.23 -22.46
N ASN A 61 7.07 -15.15 -23.29
CA ASN A 61 6.43 -15.52 -24.55
C ASN A 61 5.34 -16.58 -24.32
N ARG A 62 4.08 -16.17 -24.34
CA ARG A 62 2.93 -17.06 -24.09
C ARG A 62 2.76 -18.14 -25.16
N ALA A 63 3.28 -17.94 -26.37
CA ALA A 63 3.19 -18.90 -27.45
C ALA A 63 4.10 -20.13 -27.23
N GLU A 64 5.12 -20.00 -26.38
CA GLU A 64 6.08 -21.06 -26.07
C GLU A 64 5.73 -21.82 -24.79
N LEU A 65 4.77 -21.32 -24.01
CA LEU A 65 4.36 -21.91 -22.74
C LEU A 65 3.35 -23.04 -22.90
N ASP A 66 3.45 -24.04 -22.03
CA ASP A 66 2.43 -25.05 -21.88
C ASP A 66 1.19 -24.53 -21.12
N GLN A 67 0.13 -25.33 -21.08
CA GLN A 67 -1.13 -24.93 -20.41
C GLN A 67 -0.95 -24.68 -18.90
N SER A 68 -0.01 -25.36 -18.24
CA SER A 68 0.24 -25.22 -16.80
C SER A 68 1.03 -23.95 -16.49
N GLU A 69 1.97 -23.59 -17.35
CA GLU A 69 2.76 -22.36 -17.31
C GLU A 69 1.89 -21.14 -17.61
N LEU A 70 0.98 -21.24 -18.59
CA LEU A 70 -0.03 -20.20 -18.87
C LEU A 70 -0.94 -19.94 -17.66
N ILE A 71 -1.34 -20.99 -16.94
CA ILE A 71 -2.12 -20.85 -15.70
C ILE A 71 -1.29 -20.11 -14.64
N LEU A 72 -0.01 -20.43 -14.50
CA LEU A 72 0.88 -19.79 -13.53
C LEU A 72 1.03 -18.28 -13.82
N VAL A 73 1.25 -17.92 -15.09
CA VAL A 73 1.31 -16.52 -15.53
C VAL A 73 0.00 -15.80 -15.22
N ASN A 74 -1.16 -16.38 -15.57
CA ASN A 74 -2.47 -15.76 -15.31
C ASN A 74 -2.76 -15.58 -13.80
N VAL A 75 -2.36 -16.55 -12.98
CA VAL A 75 -2.46 -16.45 -11.52
C VAL A 75 -1.55 -15.34 -10.99
N GLY A 76 -0.32 -15.23 -11.51
CA GLY A 76 0.61 -14.16 -11.16
C GLY A 76 0.09 -12.77 -11.52
N LEU A 77 -0.42 -12.59 -12.74
CA LEU A 77 -1.05 -11.33 -13.16
C LEU A 77 -2.24 -10.95 -12.27
N THR A 78 -3.08 -11.93 -11.91
CA THR A 78 -4.21 -11.71 -11.00
C THR A 78 -3.74 -11.29 -9.60
N GLN A 79 -2.64 -11.85 -9.10
CA GLN A 79 -2.07 -11.47 -7.81
C GLN A 79 -1.47 -10.07 -7.84
N ILE A 80 -0.82 -9.67 -8.94
CA ILE A 80 -0.30 -8.31 -9.15
C ILE A 80 -1.46 -7.30 -9.06
N ASP A 81 -2.55 -7.55 -9.79
CA ASP A 81 -3.77 -6.73 -9.76
C ASP A 81 -4.37 -6.59 -8.35
N GLN A 82 -4.39 -7.69 -7.59
CA GLN A 82 -4.86 -7.69 -6.21
C GLN A 82 -3.94 -6.88 -5.30
N MET A 83 -2.62 -6.95 -5.52
CA MET A 83 -1.64 -6.19 -4.76
C MET A 83 -1.76 -4.69 -5.03
N ASP A 84 -1.94 -4.27 -6.27
CA ASP A 84 -2.16 -2.87 -6.64
C ASP A 84 -3.42 -2.30 -5.96
N ARG A 85 -4.54 -3.05 -5.99
CA ARG A 85 -5.78 -2.65 -5.30
C ARG A 85 -5.62 -2.64 -3.79
N ALA A 86 -4.89 -3.59 -3.23
CA ALA A 86 -4.63 -3.66 -1.79
C ALA A 86 -3.72 -2.54 -1.31
N ALA A 87 -2.65 -2.21 -2.06
CA ALA A 87 -1.77 -1.08 -1.78
C ALA A 87 -2.55 0.24 -1.85
N GLY A 88 -3.31 0.45 -2.92
CA GLY A 88 -4.14 1.65 -3.09
C GLY A 88 -5.20 1.82 -1.99
N SER A 89 -5.89 0.75 -1.61
CA SER A 89 -6.91 0.79 -0.55
C SER A 89 -6.31 0.96 0.84
N SER A 90 -5.18 0.32 1.14
CA SER A 90 -4.46 0.44 2.41
C SER A 90 -3.97 1.86 2.67
N VAL A 91 -3.41 2.50 1.64
CA VAL A 91 -2.91 3.88 1.71
C VAL A 91 -4.07 4.87 1.85
N LEU A 92 -5.20 4.62 1.19
CA LEU A 92 -6.42 5.41 1.36
C LEU A 92 -7.01 5.27 2.78
N LEU A 93 -7.05 4.06 3.34
CA LEU A 93 -7.47 3.83 4.73
C LEU A 93 -6.57 4.54 5.73
N LEU A 94 -5.25 4.53 5.50
CA LEU A 94 -4.27 5.21 6.35
C LEU A 94 -4.45 6.73 6.29
N PHE A 95 -4.75 7.29 5.12
CA PHE A 95 -5.07 8.71 4.96
C PHE A 95 -6.38 9.10 5.67
N ILE A 96 -7.45 8.29 5.52
CA ILE A 96 -8.71 8.52 6.22
C ILE A 96 -8.48 8.46 7.73
N ALA A 97 -7.76 7.46 8.23
CA ALA A 97 -7.42 7.33 9.64
C ALA A 97 -6.65 8.56 10.14
N ALA A 98 -5.64 9.02 9.40
CA ALA A 98 -4.88 10.23 9.73
C ALA A 98 -5.77 11.48 9.76
N GLY A 99 -6.67 11.64 8.78
CA GLY A 99 -7.62 12.75 8.71
C GLY A 99 -8.65 12.75 9.84
N VAL A 100 -9.14 11.58 10.23
CA VAL A 100 -10.05 11.42 11.39
C VAL A 100 -9.31 11.71 12.69
N SER A 101 -8.08 11.22 12.88
CA SER A 101 -7.24 11.58 14.04
C SER A 101 -7.01 13.08 14.13
N LEU A 102 -6.78 13.74 12.99
CA LEU A 102 -6.67 15.20 12.82
C LEU A 102 -7.92 15.97 13.27
N TYR A 103 -9.08 15.49 12.83
CA TYR A 103 -10.37 16.10 13.16
C TYR A 103 -10.66 16.00 14.64
N VAL A 104 -10.44 14.83 15.23
CA VAL A 104 -10.65 14.56 16.64
C VAL A 104 -9.62 15.32 17.51
N ALA A 105 -8.38 15.45 17.02
CA ALA A 105 -7.31 16.24 17.62
C ALA A 105 -7.62 17.75 17.78
N ARG A 106 -8.46 18.31 16.90
CA ARG A 106 -8.81 19.74 16.88
C ARG A 106 -9.85 20.11 17.94
N VAL A 107 -10.62 19.14 18.44
CA VAL A 107 -11.72 19.38 19.38
C VAL A 107 -11.16 19.49 20.80
N GLU A 108 -11.41 20.61 21.50
CA GLU A 108 -10.91 20.81 22.87
C GLU A 108 -11.36 19.70 23.83
N ALA A 109 -10.37 19.16 24.57
CA ALA A 109 -10.52 18.04 25.48
C ALA A 109 -10.99 18.52 26.86
N SER A 110 -12.30 18.69 27.03
CA SER A 110 -12.89 19.09 28.32
C SER A 110 -13.87 18.07 28.93
N SER A 111 -14.10 16.91 28.29
CA SER A 111 -15.06 15.90 28.77
C SER A 111 -14.47 14.47 28.78
N PRO A 112 -14.68 13.66 29.84
CA PRO A 112 -14.22 12.26 29.93
C PRO A 112 -14.73 11.36 28.79
N LEU A 113 -15.98 11.57 28.32
CA LEU A 113 -16.55 10.84 27.19
C LEU A 113 -15.78 11.12 25.89
N LYS A 114 -15.25 12.34 25.73
CA LYS A 114 -14.44 12.73 24.57
C LYS A 114 -13.03 12.18 24.64
N ILE A 115 -12.45 12.02 25.84
CA ILE A 115 -11.16 11.33 26.02
C ILE A 115 -11.29 9.87 25.60
N ALA A 116 -12.38 9.19 26.00
CA ALA A 116 -12.67 7.82 25.56
C ALA A 116 -12.82 7.73 24.03
N GLY A 117 -13.54 8.68 23.41
CA GLY A 117 -13.66 8.79 21.95
C GLY A 117 -12.31 9.03 21.25
N LEU A 118 -11.48 9.92 21.79
CA LEU A 118 -10.10 10.16 21.32
C LEU A 118 -9.26 8.88 21.35
N VAL A 119 -9.26 8.17 22.48
CA VAL A 119 -8.52 6.91 22.65
C VAL A 119 -9.03 5.84 21.70
N ALA A 120 -10.34 5.69 21.54
CA ALA A 120 -10.93 4.75 20.60
C ALA A 120 -10.52 5.05 19.15
N THR A 121 -10.55 6.32 18.75
CA THR A 121 -10.20 6.76 17.40
C THR A 121 -8.71 6.55 17.10
N TYR A 122 -7.83 6.87 18.06
CA TYR A 122 -6.40 6.57 17.94
C TYR A 122 -6.13 5.06 17.94
N GLY A 123 -6.86 4.28 18.74
CA GLY A 123 -6.75 2.82 18.75
C GLY A 123 -7.16 2.20 17.41
N ILE A 124 -8.24 2.68 16.80
CA ILE A 124 -8.68 2.25 15.46
C ILE A 124 -7.64 2.66 14.41
N ALA A 125 -7.13 3.89 14.45
CA ALA A 125 -6.10 4.35 13.50
C ALA A 125 -4.80 3.52 13.63
N LEU A 126 -4.38 3.20 14.85
CA LEU A 126 -3.23 2.34 15.11
C LEU A 126 -3.48 0.91 14.60
N PHE A 127 -4.66 0.34 14.87
CA PHE A 127 -5.04 -0.98 14.40
C PHE A 127 -5.04 -1.06 12.86
N ILE A 128 -5.62 -0.06 12.18
CA ILE A 128 -5.60 0.04 10.72
C ILE A 128 -4.16 0.15 10.22
N GLY A 129 -3.32 0.98 10.85
CA GLY A 129 -1.91 1.12 10.47
C GLY A 129 -1.12 -0.20 10.61
N VAL A 130 -1.32 -0.93 11.70
CA VAL A 130 -0.69 -2.24 11.92
C VAL A 130 -1.22 -3.27 10.93
N TYR A 131 -2.53 -3.33 10.73
CA TYR A 131 -3.16 -4.25 9.77
C TYR A 131 -2.63 -4.04 8.35
N VAL A 132 -2.55 -2.77 7.91
CA VAL A 132 -1.97 -2.39 6.62
C VAL A 132 -0.52 -2.85 6.54
N PHE A 133 0.29 -2.58 7.57
CA PHE A 133 1.71 -2.93 7.56
C PHE A 133 1.95 -4.44 7.48
N VAL A 134 1.21 -5.23 8.25
CA VAL A 134 1.31 -6.70 8.24
C VAL A 134 0.81 -7.28 6.91
N SER A 135 -0.37 -6.86 6.46
CA SER A 135 -0.94 -7.35 5.19
C SER A 135 -0.03 -7.03 4.01
N TYR A 136 0.60 -5.85 4.02
CA TYR A 136 1.53 -5.44 2.97
C TYR A 136 2.80 -6.30 2.94
N ALA A 137 3.35 -6.65 4.11
CA ALA A 137 4.52 -7.53 4.19
C ALA A 137 4.21 -8.95 3.67
N GLU A 138 3.04 -9.50 4.00
CA GLU A 138 2.59 -10.80 3.49
C GLU A 138 2.39 -10.77 1.97
N MET A 139 1.73 -9.73 1.44
CA MET A 139 1.52 -9.55 0.00
C MET A 139 2.83 -9.48 -0.77
N LEU A 140 3.82 -8.73 -0.26
CA LEU A 140 5.14 -8.64 -0.89
C LEU A 140 5.86 -9.99 -0.96
N SER A 141 5.73 -10.81 0.08
CA SER A 141 6.31 -12.14 0.09
C SER A 141 5.66 -13.04 -0.97
N VAL A 142 4.33 -13.01 -1.07
CA VAL A 142 3.57 -13.86 -2.01
C VAL A 142 3.84 -13.44 -3.45
N VAL A 143 3.73 -12.15 -3.77
CA VAL A 143 4.02 -11.66 -5.12
C VAL A 143 5.47 -11.86 -5.50
N GLY A 144 6.42 -11.67 -4.56
CA GLY A 144 7.82 -12.01 -4.78
C GLY A 144 8.01 -13.47 -5.21
N THR A 145 7.43 -14.42 -4.48
CA THR A 145 7.53 -15.84 -4.85
C THR A 145 6.88 -16.18 -6.19
N THR A 146 5.75 -15.55 -6.52
CA THR A 146 5.05 -15.81 -7.78
C THR A 146 5.82 -15.21 -8.97
N LEU A 147 6.41 -14.02 -8.81
CA LEU A 147 7.25 -13.40 -9.82
C LEU A 147 8.53 -14.18 -10.07
N ASP A 148 9.19 -14.66 -9.00
CA ASP A 148 10.40 -15.47 -9.13
C ASP A 148 10.12 -16.79 -9.88
N GLN A 149 8.91 -17.34 -9.75
CA GLN A 149 8.46 -18.50 -10.54
C GLN A 149 8.16 -18.13 -12.00
N MET A 150 7.52 -16.98 -12.25
CA MET A 150 7.27 -16.49 -13.61
C MET A 150 8.55 -16.15 -14.36
N GLN A 151 9.56 -15.61 -13.66
CA GLN A 151 10.88 -15.31 -14.24
C GLN A 151 11.64 -16.58 -14.65
N GLN A 152 11.34 -17.74 -14.06
CA GLN A 152 11.91 -19.00 -14.54
C GLN A 152 11.32 -19.47 -15.88
N LEU A 153 10.22 -18.84 -16.31
CA LEU A 153 9.52 -19.13 -17.57
C LEU A 153 9.87 -18.13 -18.69
N SER A 154 10.65 -17.09 -18.41
CA SER A 154 11.23 -16.17 -19.41
C SER A 154 12.56 -16.71 -19.92
#